data_AF-A0A1I6IU39-F1
#
_entry.id   AF-A0A1I6IU39-F1
#
_cell.length_a   1.000
_cell.length_b   1.000
_cell.length_c   1.000
_cell.angle_alpha   90.00
_cell.angle_beta   90.00
_cell.angle_gamma   90.00
#
_symmetry.space_group_name_H-M   'P 1'
#
loop_
_entity.id
_entity.type
_entity.pdbx_description
1 polymer ?
#
loop_
_entity_poly.entity_id
_entity_poly.type
_entity_poly.pdbx_seq_one_letter_code
_entity_poly.pdbx_strand_id
1 'polypeptide(L)'
;MRRRKIASTMITALLLTGAAGVATASAAQAVEQPVTITNAKVLLNGVEVDPSTVIKTGQQLRFQADWSMTGQVAAGDTFTVPLPTSVQLVSSAPFFLVEDGVNLARCVYNQDSILCTFQPGGPYGSPHGDIWFVASLKASTTGETPKWDVGGSPIALPVPIPVTQGAWTPPFGTSKSGYGEIVDGKALMTWNVYMWPGSGPAANEAVRKFDVSDTLDSSSPNQPHVLVPDSFVLTRWQRDPADPTQGVPGSSVTLPLDGSYRAGRAGYLGETFSAPVVDSARTSYSFTLDNLVYGYEYRLSYKTEATGAVSFATDLFANTATVNGKPLPATATPRAYGGGGAEASGYTSFSVAKHLTNNSKATMPDSFELVANAGSATEAVHVPSDGTPVNSGYFPVGTAISLCETVAPVPGVTWRKYVITGDGITGPDAKGCYSLDGKGGERVSLVLTNVADAVVVPPKPTPTPTPTVKPTPKPTVTPTPAPSTTPKPTSTPVPSTPATVPPTDKTGLASTGIDGAVLAAVVPIALLLVLIGGGGILLGRRRSTSN
;
A
#
# COMPACT_ATOMS: atom_id res chain seq x y z
N MET A 1 -36.41 61.83 -7.68
CA MET A 1 -36.00 61.21 -8.97
C MET A 1 -34.62 60.57 -8.75
N ARG A 2 -34.21 59.41 -9.26
CA ARG A 2 -34.77 58.46 -10.26
C ARG A 2 -34.96 57.06 -9.63
N ARG A 3 -35.98 56.32 -10.07
CA ARG A 3 -36.09 54.86 -9.80
C ARG A 3 -35.16 54.10 -10.76
N ARG A 4 -34.43 53.09 -10.27
CA ARG A 4 -33.88 52.01 -11.12
C ARG A 4 -34.58 50.71 -10.75
N LYS A 5 -35.16 50.04 -11.74
CA LYS A 5 -35.90 48.79 -11.59
C LYS A 5 -34.91 47.63 -11.52
N ILE A 6 -35.17 46.66 -10.65
CA ILE A 6 -34.51 45.35 -10.70
C ILE A 6 -35.19 44.56 -11.82
N ALA A 7 -34.40 44.02 -12.75
CA ALA A 7 -34.88 43.10 -13.78
C ALA A 7 -34.53 41.67 -13.39
N SER A 8 -35.53 40.84 -13.15
CA SER A 8 -35.36 39.41 -12.89
C SER A 8 -35.23 38.67 -14.22
N THR A 9 -34.04 38.15 -14.52
CA THR A 9 -33.83 37.28 -15.68
C THR A 9 -33.88 35.83 -15.23
N MET A 10 -34.98 35.12 -15.51
CA MET A 10 -34.97 33.66 -15.46
C MET A 10 -34.10 33.16 -16.62
N ILE A 11 -33.18 32.23 -16.33
CA ILE A 11 -32.51 31.42 -17.36
C ILE A 11 -32.83 29.96 -17.06
N THR A 12 -33.51 29.34 -18.02
CA THR A 12 -33.98 27.95 -17.97
C THR A 12 -32.79 26.99 -17.96
N ALA A 13 -32.72 26.11 -16.95
CA ALA A 13 -31.76 25.01 -16.94
C ALA A 13 -32.19 23.93 -17.94
N LEU A 14 -31.43 23.78 -19.04
CA LEU A 14 -31.65 22.74 -20.03
C LEU A 14 -30.86 21.49 -19.64
N LEU A 15 -31.56 20.48 -19.14
CA LEU A 15 -30.98 19.17 -18.81
C LEU A 15 -30.63 18.41 -20.10
N LEU A 16 -29.36 18.43 -20.50
CA LEU A 16 -28.81 17.45 -21.45
C LEU A 16 -28.15 16.31 -20.68
N THR A 17 -28.81 15.15 -20.67
CA THR A 17 -28.27 13.89 -20.16
C THR A 17 -27.26 13.30 -21.16
N GLY A 18 -26.05 13.84 -21.17
CA GLY A 18 -24.90 13.26 -21.87
C GLY A 18 -24.17 12.27 -20.96
N ALA A 19 -24.64 11.02 -20.90
CA ALA A 19 -23.95 9.95 -20.16
C ALA A 19 -22.70 9.48 -20.93
N ALA A 20 -21.65 10.31 -20.94
CA ALA A 20 -20.32 9.84 -21.25
C ALA A 20 -19.88 8.90 -20.12
N GLY A 21 -19.91 7.60 -20.39
CA GLY A 21 -19.42 6.58 -19.47
C GLY A 21 -17.92 6.75 -19.29
N VAL A 22 -17.52 7.53 -18.29
CA VAL A 22 -16.16 7.48 -17.76
C VAL A 22 -16.02 6.10 -17.15
N ALA A 23 -15.36 5.20 -17.87
CA ALA A 23 -14.88 3.96 -17.31
C ALA A 23 -13.84 4.33 -16.24
N THR A 24 -14.30 4.51 -15.01
CA THR A 24 -13.43 4.51 -13.84
C THR A 24 -12.75 3.15 -13.83
N ALA A 25 -11.48 3.11 -14.19
CA ALA A 25 -10.67 1.92 -14.02
C ALA A 25 -10.82 1.50 -12.55
N SER A 26 -11.46 0.36 -12.31
CA SER A 26 -11.56 -0.19 -10.96
C SER A 26 -10.15 -0.34 -10.44
N ALA A 27 -9.82 0.38 -9.37
CA ALA A 27 -8.56 0.15 -8.67
C ALA A 27 -8.48 -1.34 -8.36
N ALA A 28 -7.42 -2.00 -8.83
CA ALA A 28 -7.16 -3.39 -8.49
C ALA A 28 -7.19 -3.49 -6.96
N GLN A 29 -8.03 -4.39 -6.43
CA GLN A 29 -8.08 -4.59 -4.99
C GLN A 29 -6.75 -5.19 -4.56
N ALA A 30 -6.08 -4.52 -3.61
CA ALA A 30 -4.88 -5.03 -2.96
C ALA A 30 -5.14 -6.44 -2.41
N VAL A 31 -4.36 -7.42 -2.84
CA VAL A 31 -4.46 -8.81 -2.38
C VAL A 31 -3.37 -9.10 -1.37
N GLU A 32 -3.69 -9.80 -0.28
CA GLU A 32 -2.68 -10.37 0.60
C GLU A 32 -2.10 -11.63 -0.04
N GLN A 33 -0.79 -11.60 -0.32
CA GLN A 33 -0.06 -12.61 -1.05
C GLN A 33 0.58 -13.62 -0.08
N PRO A 34 0.58 -14.93 -0.42
CA PRO A 34 1.19 -15.95 0.42
C PRO A 34 2.72 -15.79 0.44
N VAL A 35 3.27 -15.48 1.62
CA VAL A 35 4.71 -15.34 1.83
C VAL A 35 5.30 -16.59 2.49
N THR A 36 6.46 -17.03 2.00
CA THR A 36 7.29 -18.06 2.61
C THR A 36 8.39 -17.36 3.40
N ILE A 37 8.44 -17.58 4.72
CA ILE A 37 9.47 -17.03 5.61
C ILE A 37 10.42 -18.15 6.04
N THR A 38 11.74 -17.93 5.92
CA THR A 38 12.80 -18.89 6.22
C THR A 38 13.94 -18.21 6.99
N ASN A 39 14.93 -18.99 7.43
CA ASN A 39 16.19 -18.50 8.04
C ASN A 39 16.01 -17.47 9.18
N ALA A 40 14.87 -17.55 9.87
CA ALA A 40 14.50 -16.67 10.96
C ALA A 40 15.42 -16.89 12.16
N LYS A 41 15.99 -15.80 12.69
CA LYS A 41 17.01 -15.78 13.74
C LYS A 41 16.91 -14.51 14.55
N VAL A 42 17.36 -14.57 15.80
CA VAL A 42 17.37 -13.42 16.72
C VAL A 42 18.80 -13.19 17.17
N LEU A 43 19.28 -11.95 17.02
CA LEU A 43 20.66 -11.57 17.32
C LEU A 43 20.74 -10.59 18.50
N LEU A 44 21.70 -10.82 19.38
CA LEU A 44 22.21 -9.86 20.34
C LEU A 44 23.60 -9.41 19.90
N ASN A 45 23.78 -8.11 19.63
CA ASN A 45 25.07 -7.53 19.21
C ASN A 45 25.72 -8.26 18.01
N GLY A 46 24.90 -8.82 17.10
CA GLY A 46 25.35 -9.57 15.93
C GLY A 46 25.53 -11.08 16.15
N VAL A 47 25.44 -11.57 17.38
CA VAL A 47 25.55 -13.01 17.73
C VAL A 47 24.15 -13.59 17.90
N GLU A 48 23.90 -14.78 17.34
CA GLU A 48 22.62 -15.47 17.47
C GLU A 48 22.35 -15.89 18.92
N VAL A 49 21.10 -15.74 19.36
CA VAL A 49 20.67 -16.09 20.72
C VAL A 49 19.85 -17.37 20.72
N ASP A 50 20.10 -18.20 21.73
CA ASP A 50 19.35 -19.42 22.02
C ASP A 50 18.53 -19.26 23.33
N PRO A 51 17.65 -20.21 23.69
CA PRO A 51 16.87 -20.14 24.93
C PRO A 51 17.68 -20.11 26.24
N SER A 52 18.96 -20.49 26.21
CA SER A 52 19.88 -20.44 27.36
C SER A 52 20.63 -19.11 27.48
N THR A 53 20.56 -18.26 26.45
CA THR A 53 21.30 -17.00 26.38
C THR A 53 20.81 -16.01 27.44
N VAL A 54 21.71 -15.59 28.33
CA VAL A 54 21.37 -14.65 29.40
C VAL A 54 21.20 -13.23 28.86
N ILE A 55 19.96 -12.74 28.88
CA ILE A 55 19.61 -11.36 28.51
C ILE A 55 18.87 -10.64 29.64
N LYS A 56 18.88 -9.31 29.60
CA LYS A 56 18.16 -8.44 30.55
C LYS A 56 16.90 -7.85 29.91
N THR A 57 15.86 -7.59 30.70
CA THR A 57 14.67 -6.84 30.23
C THR A 57 15.09 -5.48 29.65
N GLY A 58 14.52 -5.10 28.50
CA GLY A 58 14.83 -3.85 27.80
C GLY A 58 16.11 -3.89 26.93
N GLN A 59 16.85 -4.99 26.94
CA GLN A 59 18.00 -5.19 26.04
C GLN A 59 17.53 -5.34 24.59
N GLN A 60 18.20 -4.63 23.67
CA GLN A 60 17.81 -4.61 22.25
C GLN A 60 18.30 -5.87 21.53
N LEU A 61 17.38 -6.53 20.82
CA LEU A 61 17.61 -7.71 19.98
C LEU A 61 17.19 -7.38 18.55
N ARG A 62 17.94 -7.87 17.57
CA ARG A 62 17.60 -7.79 16.15
C ARG A 62 16.94 -9.10 15.73
N PHE A 63 15.66 -9.05 15.42
CA PHE A 63 14.92 -10.14 14.80
C PHE A 63 15.11 -10.00 13.29
N GLN A 64 15.41 -11.09 12.60
CA GLN A 64 15.56 -11.07 11.14
C GLN A 64 15.19 -12.42 10.54
N ALA A 65 14.66 -12.41 9.32
CA ALA A 65 14.29 -13.60 8.56
C ALA A 65 14.42 -13.31 7.06
N ASP A 66 14.51 -14.36 6.27
CA ASP A 66 14.44 -14.27 4.81
C ASP A 66 12.96 -14.46 4.40
N TRP A 67 12.51 -13.74 3.38
CA TRP A 67 11.14 -13.80 2.87
C TRP A 67 11.17 -14.05 1.35
N SER A 68 10.15 -14.75 0.85
CA SER A 68 10.00 -15.02 -0.58
C SER A 68 8.54 -15.28 -0.96
N MET A 69 8.20 -15.00 -2.20
CA MET A 69 6.91 -15.30 -2.80
C MET A 69 7.08 -16.05 -4.11
N THR A 70 6.02 -16.74 -4.55
CA THR A 70 5.97 -17.39 -5.86
C THR A 70 4.95 -16.70 -6.75
N GLY A 71 5.19 -16.73 -8.06
CA GLY A 71 4.31 -16.05 -9.01
C GLY A 71 4.59 -14.55 -9.07
N GLN A 72 3.54 -13.73 -8.99
CA GLN A 72 3.67 -12.28 -9.17
C GLN A 72 2.80 -11.48 -8.22
N VAL A 73 3.26 -10.26 -7.96
CA VAL A 73 2.57 -9.27 -7.12
C VAL A 73 2.42 -7.96 -7.88
N ALA A 74 1.27 -7.31 -7.70
CA ALA A 74 0.99 -5.99 -8.23
C ALA A 74 1.37 -4.89 -7.24
N ALA A 75 1.48 -3.65 -7.73
CA ALA A 75 1.55 -2.49 -6.85
C ALA A 75 0.27 -2.41 -5.99
N GLY A 76 0.43 -2.24 -4.68
CA GLY A 76 -0.66 -2.27 -3.71
C GLY A 76 -0.90 -3.63 -3.05
N ASP A 77 -0.43 -4.75 -3.61
CA ASP A 77 -0.50 -6.06 -2.94
C ASP A 77 0.29 -6.04 -1.63
N THR A 78 -0.09 -6.92 -0.70
CA THR A 78 0.47 -6.95 0.65
C THR A 78 0.98 -8.32 1.07
N PHE A 79 1.82 -8.34 2.10
CA PHE A 79 2.13 -9.54 2.87
C PHE A 79 2.40 -9.21 4.33
N THR A 80 2.29 -10.22 5.19
CA THR A 80 2.45 -10.07 6.63
C THR A 80 3.58 -10.92 7.19
N VAL A 81 4.37 -10.35 8.10
CA VAL A 81 5.42 -11.05 8.87
C VAL A 81 5.04 -11.00 10.35
N PRO A 82 4.79 -12.13 11.03
CA PRO A 82 4.39 -12.14 12.44
C PRO A 82 5.43 -11.53 13.39
N LEU A 83 4.98 -10.78 14.39
CA LEU A 83 5.78 -10.31 15.52
C LEU A 83 5.56 -11.22 16.74
N PRO A 84 6.59 -11.48 17.57
CA PRO A 84 6.39 -12.14 18.85
C PRO A 84 5.50 -11.30 19.78
N THR A 85 4.46 -11.87 20.37
CA THR A 85 3.62 -11.17 21.37
C THR A 85 4.40 -10.71 22.60
N SER A 86 5.53 -11.38 22.88
CA SER A 86 6.48 -11.12 23.96
C SER A 86 7.40 -9.92 23.73
N VAL A 87 7.44 -9.30 22.53
CA VAL A 87 8.31 -8.13 22.28
C VAL A 87 7.67 -6.79 22.65
N GLN A 88 8.54 -5.85 22.99
CA GLN A 88 8.32 -4.40 22.95
C GLN A 88 9.25 -3.83 21.87
N LEU A 89 8.69 -3.30 20.78
CA LEU A 89 9.44 -2.66 19.69
C LEU A 89 10.26 -1.47 20.22
N VAL A 90 11.47 -1.29 19.68
CA VAL A 90 12.31 -0.11 20.01
C VAL A 90 11.84 1.14 19.28
N SER A 91 11.40 0.99 18.03
CA SER A 91 10.61 1.98 17.30
C SER A 91 9.58 1.24 16.44
N SER A 92 8.43 1.88 16.22
CA SER A 92 7.38 1.43 15.30
C SER A 92 7.35 2.27 14.02
N ALA A 93 8.45 2.96 13.70
CA ALA A 93 8.58 3.77 12.50
C ALA A 93 8.49 2.88 11.23
N PRO A 94 7.70 3.29 10.20
CA PRO A 94 7.65 2.59 8.93
C PRO A 94 9.00 2.60 8.21
N PHE A 95 9.28 1.50 7.50
CA PHE A 95 10.50 1.28 6.75
C PHE A 95 10.21 0.72 5.36
N PHE A 96 11.23 0.59 4.52
CA PHE A 96 11.13 0.01 3.19
C PHE A 96 11.98 -1.25 3.06
N LEU A 97 11.55 -2.17 2.21
CA LEU A 97 12.37 -3.23 1.62
C LEU A 97 12.94 -2.68 0.31
N VAL A 98 14.25 -2.81 0.12
CA VAL A 98 15.00 -2.01 -0.86
C VAL A 98 15.78 -2.90 -1.84
N GLU A 99 15.61 -2.63 -3.13
CA GLU A 99 16.32 -3.24 -4.26
C GLU A 99 17.16 -2.14 -4.94
N ASP A 100 18.50 -2.23 -4.91
CA ASP A 100 19.42 -1.24 -5.53
C ASP A 100 19.12 0.25 -5.23
N GLY A 101 18.59 0.54 -4.04
CA GLY A 101 18.19 1.89 -3.62
C GLY A 101 16.77 2.31 -4.00
N VAL A 102 16.01 1.43 -4.67
CA VAL A 102 14.59 1.58 -4.99
C VAL A 102 13.74 0.90 -3.91
N ASN A 103 12.71 1.60 -3.44
CA ASN A 103 11.77 1.09 -2.44
C ASN A 103 10.77 0.12 -3.08
N LEU A 104 10.97 -1.19 -2.94
CA LEU A 104 10.08 -2.22 -3.51
C LEU A 104 8.76 -2.34 -2.73
N ALA A 105 8.84 -2.35 -1.40
CA ALA A 105 7.69 -2.48 -0.52
C ALA A 105 7.83 -1.60 0.72
N ARG A 106 6.74 -1.00 1.18
CA ARG A 106 6.66 -0.21 2.42
C ARG A 106 6.09 -1.07 3.54
N CYS A 107 6.79 -1.18 4.65
CA CYS A 107 6.42 -1.99 5.79
C CYS A 107 5.99 -1.10 6.98
N VAL A 108 4.82 -1.41 7.56
CA VAL A 108 4.24 -0.76 8.73
C VAL A 108 4.03 -1.76 9.86
N TYR A 109 4.22 -1.34 11.10
CA TYR A 109 3.98 -2.19 12.27
C TYR A 109 2.51 -2.13 12.68
N ASN A 110 1.89 -3.31 12.76
CA ASN A 110 0.61 -3.54 13.43
C ASN A 110 0.85 -4.07 14.86
N GLN A 111 -0.22 -4.46 15.56
CA GLN A 111 -0.15 -4.93 16.95
C GLN A 111 0.64 -6.25 17.12
N ASP A 112 0.61 -7.13 16.11
CA ASP A 112 1.12 -8.50 16.15
C ASP A 112 1.88 -8.91 14.87
N SER A 113 2.07 -7.96 13.94
CA SER A 113 2.56 -8.24 12.59
C SER A 113 3.23 -7.01 11.96
N ILE A 114 4.10 -7.23 10.99
CA ILE A 114 4.57 -6.21 10.05
C ILE A 114 3.80 -6.41 8.75
N LEU A 115 3.05 -5.40 8.32
CA LEU A 115 2.34 -5.39 7.04
C LEU A 115 3.20 -4.67 6.01
N CYS A 116 3.66 -5.38 4.99
CA CYS A 116 4.43 -4.82 3.88
C CYS A 116 3.54 -4.70 2.64
N THR A 117 3.63 -3.56 1.94
CA THR A 117 2.80 -3.22 0.77
C THR A 117 3.69 -2.86 -0.42
N PHE A 118 3.56 -3.58 -1.54
CA PHE A 118 4.33 -3.34 -2.75
C PHE A 118 4.04 -1.95 -3.34
N GLN A 119 5.11 -1.23 -3.71
CA GLN A 119 5.03 0.13 -4.23
C GLN A 119 4.72 0.14 -5.74
N PRO A 120 4.34 1.30 -6.31
CA PRO A 120 4.27 1.48 -7.76
C PRO A 120 5.62 1.23 -8.45
N GLY A 121 5.59 0.52 -9.57
CA GLY A 121 6.78 0.08 -10.32
C GLY A 121 6.71 -1.39 -10.77
N GLY A 122 5.84 -2.19 -10.13
CA GLY A 122 5.54 -3.56 -10.52
C GLY A 122 4.63 -3.68 -11.76
N PRO A 123 4.35 -4.90 -12.25
CA PRO A 123 4.39 -6.17 -11.50
C PRO A 123 5.80 -6.67 -11.19
N TYR A 124 5.97 -7.18 -9.97
CA TYR A 124 7.20 -7.83 -9.52
C TYR A 124 7.00 -9.34 -9.50
N GLY A 125 7.96 -10.12 -10.00
CA GLY A 125 7.85 -11.58 -10.02
C GLY A 125 8.79 -12.25 -9.04
N SER A 126 8.26 -13.26 -8.36
CA SER A 126 8.88 -14.00 -7.25
C SER A 126 9.74 -13.12 -6.34
N PRO A 127 9.19 -12.01 -5.80
CA PRO A 127 9.95 -11.11 -4.95
C PRO A 127 10.40 -11.82 -3.68
N HIS A 128 11.63 -11.56 -3.27
CA HIS A 128 12.28 -12.17 -2.12
C HIS A 128 13.33 -11.25 -1.52
N GLY A 129 13.89 -11.60 -0.36
CA GLY A 129 14.94 -10.81 0.29
C GLY A 129 15.06 -11.13 1.78
N ASP A 130 15.63 -10.22 2.55
CA ASP A 130 15.61 -10.26 4.01
C ASP A 130 14.66 -9.22 4.59
N ILE A 131 14.21 -9.44 5.82
CA ILE A 131 13.48 -8.47 6.63
C ILE A 131 13.97 -8.53 8.07
N TRP A 132 14.13 -7.37 8.70
CA TRP A 132 14.59 -7.28 10.08
C TRP A 132 13.94 -6.13 10.85
N PHE A 133 13.88 -6.29 12.17
CA PHE A 133 13.42 -5.28 13.11
C PHE A 133 14.14 -5.39 14.46
N VAL A 134 14.09 -4.31 15.27
CA VAL A 134 14.72 -4.24 16.58
C VAL A 134 13.67 -4.12 17.68
N ALA A 135 13.72 -5.06 18.62
CA ALA A 135 12.78 -5.16 19.72
C ALA A 135 13.51 -5.59 21.01
N SER A 136 12.87 -5.42 22.15
CA SER A 136 13.29 -6.02 23.43
C SER A 136 12.24 -7.00 23.91
N LEU A 137 12.61 -7.98 24.74
CA LEU A 137 11.63 -8.90 25.35
C LEU A 137 11.05 -8.30 26.64
N LYS A 138 9.72 -8.39 26.76
CA LYS A 138 8.96 -8.09 27.98
C LYS A 138 9.38 -9.05 29.08
N ALA A 139 9.39 -8.59 30.34
CA ALA A 139 9.62 -9.47 31.49
C ALA A 139 8.53 -10.56 31.54
N SER A 140 8.94 -11.83 31.59
CA SER A 140 8.01 -12.96 31.73
C SER A 140 7.55 -13.06 33.19
N THR A 141 6.24 -13.08 33.41
CA THR A 141 5.61 -13.27 34.73
C THR A 141 5.02 -14.68 34.90
N THR A 142 4.92 -15.46 33.82
CA THR A 142 4.22 -16.76 33.78
C THR A 142 5.16 -17.96 33.81
N GLY A 143 6.48 -17.76 33.70
CA GLY A 143 7.46 -18.84 33.60
C GLY A 143 7.48 -19.54 32.22
N GLU A 144 6.65 -19.08 31.28
CA GLU A 144 6.65 -19.57 29.91
C GLU A 144 7.85 -18.99 29.13
N THR A 145 8.48 -19.84 28.32
CA THR A 145 9.52 -19.43 27.37
C THR A 145 8.89 -18.60 26.26
N PRO A 146 9.33 -17.34 26.04
CA PRO A 146 8.83 -16.55 24.92
C PRO A 146 9.18 -17.22 23.59
N LYS A 147 8.35 -17.02 22.57
CA LYS A 147 8.55 -17.62 21.23
C LYS A 147 8.23 -16.64 20.10
N TRP A 148 8.81 -16.89 18.94
CA TRP A 148 8.47 -16.23 17.68
C TRP A 148 7.84 -17.25 16.73
N ASP A 149 6.54 -17.15 16.52
CA ASP A 149 5.78 -18.03 15.62
C ASP A 149 5.94 -17.55 14.17
N VAL A 150 6.99 -18.02 13.48
CA VAL A 150 7.35 -17.59 12.12
C VAL A 150 7.83 -18.78 11.28
N GLY A 151 7.70 -18.71 9.96
CA GLY A 151 8.20 -19.75 9.04
C GLY A 151 7.63 -21.15 9.25
N GLY A 152 6.46 -21.26 9.89
CA GLY A 152 5.81 -22.54 10.22
C GLY A 152 6.46 -23.34 11.36
N SER A 153 7.56 -22.87 11.95
CA SER A 153 8.25 -23.53 13.07
C SER A 153 8.61 -22.51 14.16
N PRO A 154 7.97 -22.55 15.34
CA PRO A 154 8.20 -21.54 16.38
C PRO A 154 9.64 -21.55 16.91
N ILE A 155 10.28 -20.38 16.91
CA ILE A 155 11.60 -20.18 17.50
C ILE A 155 11.43 -19.89 18.99
N ALA A 156 12.03 -20.70 19.86
CA ALA A 156 12.10 -20.43 21.29
C ALA A 156 13.12 -19.31 21.56
N LEU A 157 12.74 -18.34 22.40
CA LEU A 157 13.52 -17.16 22.74
C LEU A 157 13.99 -17.23 24.20
N PRO A 158 15.15 -16.63 24.56
CA PRO A 158 15.60 -16.56 25.94
C PRO A 158 14.62 -15.81 26.84
N VAL A 159 14.45 -16.28 28.08
CA VAL A 159 13.65 -15.59 29.09
C VAL A 159 14.45 -14.40 29.63
N PRO A 160 13.98 -13.14 29.50
CA PRO A 160 14.73 -12.00 29.99
C PRO A 160 14.72 -11.93 31.51
N ILE A 161 15.90 -11.84 32.11
CA ILE A 161 16.05 -11.60 33.54
C ILE A 161 15.56 -10.16 33.83
N PRO A 162 14.64 -9.98 34.80
CA PRO A 162 14.24 -8.65 35.25
C PRO A 162 15.48 -7.89 35.73
N VAL A 163 15.74 -6.73 35.12
CA VAL A 163 16.53 -5.72 35.81
C VAL A 163 15.63 -5.10 36.86
N THR A 164 16.08 -5.08 38.11
CA THR A 164 15.63 -4.06 39.05
C THR A 164 15.88 -2.72 38.38
N GLN A 165 14.81 -1.99 38.04
CA GLN A 165 14.95 -0.59 37.66
C GLN A 165 15.45 0.15 38.90
N GLY A 166 16.77 0.30 39.00
CA GLY A 166 17.36 1.41 39.74
C GLY A 166 16.74 2.70 39.19
N ALA A 167 16.50 3.68 40.06
CA ALA A 167 15.76 4.85 39.60
C ALA A 167 16.54 5.55 38.49
N TRP A 168 15.79 6.07 37.52
CA TRP A 168 16.37 6.67 36.33
C TRP A 168 17.24 7.86 36.74
N THR A 169 18.51 7.85 36.34
CA THR A 169 19.45 8.95 36.54
C THR A 169 19.24 9.99 35.43
N PRO A 170 18.57 11.13 35.70
CA PRO A 170 18.53 12.24 34.76
C PRO A 170 19.93 12.72 34.36
N PRO A 171 20.12 13.24 33.13
CA PRO A 171 21.36 13.89 32.77
C PRO A 171 21.58 15.11 33.67
N PHE A 172 22.64 15.09 34.47
CA PHE A 172 22.80 16.01 35.58
C PHE A 172 22.87 17.48 35.16
N GLY A 173 21.89 18.26 35.62
CA GLY A 173 21.82 19.69 35.41
C GLY A 173 21.42 20.09 33.99
N THR A 174 21.42 21.40 33.75
CA THR A 174 20.96 21.98 32.49
C THR A 174 21.86 21.55 31.32
N SER A 175 21.30 20.76 30.40
CA SER A 175 22.01 19.99 29.37
C SER A 175 21.14 19.75 28.12
N LYS A 176 21.74 19.26 27.03
CA LYS A 176 21.04 18.89 25.79
C LYS A 176 21.46 17.50 25.34
N SER A 177 20.53 16.71 24.80
CA SER A 177 20.84 15.46 24.10
C SER A 177 20.05 15.33 22.80
N GLY A 178 20.54 14.47 21.91
CA GLY A 178 19.88 14.13 20.64
C GLY A 178 19.98 12.63 20.36
N TYR A 179 18.98 12.10 19.68
CA TYR A 179 19.02 10.79 19.03
C TYR A 179 18.22 10.85 17.73
N GLY A 180 18.53 9.98 16.77
CA GLY A 180 17.81 9.94 15.49
C GLY A 180 17.31 8.54 15.15
N GLU A 181 16.17 8.50 14.48
CA GLU A 181 15.61 7.31 13.85
C GLU A 181 15.41 7.55 12.34
N ILE A 182 15.41 6.48 11.55
CA ILE A 182 14.97 6.53 10.15
C ILE A 182 13.47 6.22 10.10
N VAL A 183 12.71 7.09 9.42
CA VAL A 183 11.25 7.01 9.27
C VAL A 183 10.90 7.28 7.81
N ASP A 184 10.30 6.31 7.11
CA ASP A 184 9.97 6.43 5.68
C ASP A 184 11.16 6.94 4.82
N GLY A 185 12.36 6.43 5.10
CA GLY A 185 13.60 6.78 4.37
C GLY A 185 14.20 8.16 4.73
N LYS A 186 13.62 8.90 5.68
CA LYS A 186 14.15 10.18 6.18
C LYS A 186 14.71 10.05 7.59
N ALA A 187 15.71 10.86 7.93
CA ALA A 187 16.18 10.99 9.30
C ALA A 187 15.26 11.93 10.10
N LEU A 188 14.74 11.43 11.22
CA LEU A 188 13.96 12.16 12.19
C LEU A 188 14.73 12.17 13.52
N MET A 189 15.21 13.34 13.91
CA MET A 189 15.97 13.52 15.15
C MET A 189 15.03 14.01 16.25
N THR A 190 15.13 13.41 17.43
CA THR A 190 14.49 13.91 18.66
C THR A 190 15.56 14.56 19.54
N TRP A 191 15.34 15.82 19.87
CA TRP A 191 16.18 16.61 20.76
C TRP A 191 15.51 16.74 22.12
N ASN A 192 16.32 16.79 23.18
CA ASN A 192 15.87 17.01 24.54
C ASN A 192 16.74 18.11 25.17
N VAL A 193 16.11 19.17 25.66
CA VAL A 193 16.76 20.21 26.50
C VAL A 193 16.28 20.00 27.93
N TYR A 194 17.21 19.60 28.80
CA TYR A 194 17.00 19.40 30.22
C TYR A 194 17.33 20.69 30.97
N MET A 195 16.49 21.03 31.94
CA MET A 195 16.50 22.31 32.63
C MET A 195 16.26 22.09 34.13
N TRP A 196 17.23 22.47 34.95
CA TRP A 196 17.26 22.18 36.38
C TRP A 196 17.35 23.49 37.19
N PRO A 197 16.34 23.84 38.01
CA PRO A 197 16.29 25.12 38.73
C PRO A 197 17.22 25.23 39.95
N GLY A 198 17.61 24.09 40.54
CA GLY A 198 18.49 24.02 41.72
C GLY A 198 17.96 23.05 42.78
N SER A 199 18.71 22.90 43.88
CA SER A 199 18.32 22.07 45.04
C SER A 199 18.64 22.76 46.36
N GLY A 200 17.61 23.35 46.98
CA GLY A 200 17.65 23.74 48.40
C GLY A 200 18.52 24.96 48.76
N PRO A 201 18.51 25.36 50.04
CA PRO A 201 18.88 26.72 50.49
C PRO A 201 20.40 26.99 50.62
N ALA A 202 21.26 26.23 49.92
CA ALA A 202 22.72 26.39 49.95
C ALA A 202 23.35 26.76 48.60
N ALA A 203 22.53 26.94 47.54
CA ALA A 203 22.99 27.41 46.24
C ALA A 203 22.69 28.90 46.04
N ASN A 204 23.73 29.72 45.89
CA ASN A 204 23.61 31.17 45.72
C ASN A 204 23.04 31.62 44.35
N GLU A 205 22.63 30.69 43.50
CA GLU A 205 21.99 30.94 42.19
C GLU A 205 20.76 30.02 42.01
N ALA A 206 19.71 30.28 42.77
CA ALA A 206 18.43 29.61 42.59
C ALA A 206 17.71 30.14 41.34
N VAL A 207 17.66 29.35 40.27
CA VAL A 207 17.10 29.78 38.97
C VAL A 207 15.58 29.72 39.04
N ARG A 208 14.93 30.89 38.96
CA ARG A 208 13.46 31.02 38.90
C ARG A 208 12.89 30.97 37.50
N LYS A 209 13.71 31.29 36.49
CA LYS A 209 13.35 31.41 35.08
C LYS A 209 14.42 30.81 34.15
N PHE A 210 13.97 30.10 33.13
CA PHE A 210 14.75 29.75 31.95
C PHE A 210 14.31 30.59 30.76
N ASP A 211 15.24 31.37 30.22
CA ASP A 211 15.21 31.93 28.88
C ASP A 211 15.96 30.97 27.95
N VAL A 212 15.26 30.40 26.96
CA VAL A 212 15.81 29.39 26.07
C VAL A 212 15.66 29.80 24.61
N SER A 213 16.74 29.69 23.86
CA SER A 213 16.74 29.68 22.41
C SER A 213 17.45 28.45 21.87
N ASP A 214 17.26 28.13 20.60
CA ASP A 214 17.89 26.99 19.92
C ASP A 214 18.11 27.35 18.47
N THR A 215 19.26 26.97 17.92
CA THR A 215 19.61 27.20 16.52
C THR A 215 20.22 25.93 15.95
N LEU A 216 19.62 25.43 14.87
CA LEU A 216 20.08 24.23 14.18
C LEU A 216 21.43 24.48 13.48
N ASP A 217 22.33 23.51 13.55
CA ASP A 217 23.64 23.59 12.89
C ASP A 217 23.66 22.70 11.64
N SER A 218 23.81 23.35 10.49
CA SER A 218 23.94 22.74 9.16
C SER A 218 25.31 23.01 8.53
N SER A 219 26.31 23.41 9.32
CA SER A 219 27.68 23.58 8.86
C SER A 219 28.37 22.23 8.68
N SER A 220 28.95 21.98 7.51
CA SER A 220 29.65 20.73 7.18
C SER A 220 30.70 20.40 8.26
N PRO A 221 30.73 19.18 8.81
CA PRO A 221 30.13 17.94 8.29
C PRO A 221 28.66 17.67 8.70
N ASN A 222 28.00 18.60 9.39
CA ASN A 222 26.62 18.40 9.86
C ASN A 222 25.61 18.51 8.71
N GLN A 223 24.65 17.59 8.68
CA GLN A 223 23.63 17.51 7.65
C GLN A 223 22.49 18.52 7.89
N PRO A 224 21.92 19.11 6.83
CA PRO A 224 20.86 20.10 6.94
C PRO A 224 19.54 19.47 7.41
N HIS A 225 18.89 20.14 8.36
CA HIS A 225 17.65 19.71 8.99
C HIS A 225 16.83 20.92 9.45
N VAL A 226 15.53 20.72 9.67
CA VAL A 226 14.56 21.76 10.06
C VAL A 226 13.64 21.28 11.17
N LEU A 227 13.15 22.22 11.98
CA LEU A 227 12.18 21.98 13.07
C LEU A 227 10.86 21.43 12.52
N VAL A 228 10.29 20.48 13.24
CA VAL A 228 8.89 20.03 13.06
C VAL A 228 8.03 20.86 14.03
N PRO A 229 7.26 21.87 13.58
CA PRO A 229 6.71 22.89 14.48
C PRO A 229 5.76 22.35 15.55
N ASP A 230 4.99 21.31 15.25
CA ASP A 230 4.00 20.73 16.17
C ASP A 230 4.57 19.57 17.03
N SER A 231 5.90 19.42 17.10
CA SER A 231 6.55 18.30 17.77
C SER A 231 7.00 18.55 19.22
N PHE A 232 6.87 19.80 19.70
CA PHE A 232 7.32 20.17 21.04
C PHE A 232 6.47 19.50 22.12
N VAL A 233 7.13 19.06 23.19
CA VAL A 233 6.51 18.49 24.41
C VAL A 233 7.33 18.93 25.61
N LEU A 234 6.72 19.66 26.56
CA LEU A 234 7.35 19.97 27.84
C LEU A 234 6.93 18.91 28.87
N THR A 235 7.88 18.25 29.51
CA THR A 235 7.64 17.30 30.60
C THR A 235 8.32 17.79 31.89
N ARG A 236 7.62 17.70 33.01
CA ARG A 236 8.18 17.87 34.36
C ARG A 236 8.34 16.51 35.03
N TRP A 237 9.47 16.27 35.67
CA TRP A 237 9.79 15.06 36.44
C TRP A 237 10.12 15.40 37.88
N GLN A 238 9.63 14.62 38.85
CA GLN A 238 10.03 14.76 40.24
C GLN A 238 11.37 14.06 40.45
N ARG A 239 12.28 14.72 41.17
CA ARG A 239 13.51 14.09 41.64
C ARG A 239 13.35 13.49 43.03
N ASP A 240 14.10 12.43 43.29
CA ASP A 240 14.09 11.78 44.60
C ASP A 240 14.67 12.75 45.65
N PRO A 241 13.94 13.08 46.73
CA PRO A 241 14.45 13.96 47.79
C PRO A 241 15.60 13.33 48.61
N ALA A 242 15.69 12.00 48.64
CA ALA A 242 16.73 11.26 49.35
C ALA A 242 17.99 11.06 48.49
N ASP A 243 17.83 10.85 47.18
CA ASP A 243 18.93 10.87 46.21
C ASP A 243 18.67 11.92 45.09
N PRO A 244 19.20 13.15 45.23
CA PRO A 244 19.03 14.18 44.22
C PRO A 244 19.71 13.86 42.88
N THR A 245 20.40 12.73 42.72
CA THR A 245 20.88 12.21 41.43
C THR A 245 19.85 11.35 40.69
N GLN A 246 18.69 11.07 41.28
CA GLN A 246 17.68 10.15 40.73
C GLN A 246 16.33 10.83 40.50
N GLY A 247 15.60 10.37 39.48
CA GLY A 247 14.21 10.73 39.22
C GLY A 247 13.25 9.71 39.83
N VAL A 248 12.16 10.15 40.46
CA VAL A 248 11.13 9.24 41.01
C VAL A 248 10.44 8.52 39.84
N PRO A 249 10.47 7.18 39.75
CA PRO A 249 9.84 6.45 38.65
C PRO A 249 8.33 6.75 38.53
N GLY A 250 7.85 6.99 37.31
CA GLY A 250 6.44 7.28 37.04
C GLY A 250 5.94 8.67 37.45
N SER A 251 6.79 9.55 38.01
CA SER A 251 6.40 10.88 38.53
C SER A 251 6.17 11.97 37.46
N SER A 252 6.15 11.60 36.18
CA SER A 252 6.21 12.57 35.08
C SER A 252 4.86 13.17 34.72
N VAL A 253 4.85 14.46 34.41
CA VAL A 253 3.66 15.18 33.93
C VAL A 253 4.00 15.98 32.68
N THR A 254 3.24 15.78 31.61
CA THR A 254 3.31 16.63 30.41
C THR A 254 2.57 17.94 30.67
N LEU A 255 3.26 19.05 30.43
CA LEU A 255 2.73 20.41 30.60
C LEU A 255 2.26 20.95 29.23
N PRO A 256 1.11 21.65 29.17
CA PRO A 256 0.60 22.20 27.91
C PRO A 256 1.42 23.42 27.49
N LEU A 257 1.77 23.48 26.20
CA LEU A 257 2.65 24.51 25.65
C LEU A 257 1.95 25.86 25.37
N ASP A 258 0.64 25.90 25.40
CA ASP A 258 -0.17 27.11 25.21
C ASP A 258 -0.28 27.99 26.46
N GLY A 259 0.41 27.62 27.55
CA GLY A 259 0.32 28.30 28.85
C GLY A 259 -1.03 28.11 29.56
N SER A 260 -1.91 27.21 29.09
CA SER A 260 -3.27 27.02 29.64
C SER A 260 -3.32 26.19 30.93
N TYR A 261 -2.17 25.87 31.53
CA TYR A 261 -2.10 25.26 32.85
C TYR A 261 -2.48 26.31 33.90
N ARG A 262 -3.65 26.14 34.51
CA ARG A 262 -4.25 27.11 35.44
C ARG A 262 -4.33 26.53 36.85
N ALA A 263 -4.26 27.44 37.83
CA ALA A 263 -4.55 27.13 39.22
C ALA A 263 -5.88 26.36 39.35
N GLY A 264 -5.85 25.26 40.09
CA GLY A 264 -6.99 24.35 40.29
C GLY A 264 -6.97 23.06 39.46
N ARG A 265 -6.06 22.89 38.48
CA ARG A 265 -5.80 21.55 37.89
C ARG A 265 -4.86 20.74 38.79
N ALA A 266 -5.11 19.43 38.90
CA ALA A 266 -4.17 18.50 39.52
C ALA A 266 -2.81 18.55 38.81
N GLY A 267 -1.74 18.74 39.59
CA GLY A 267 -0.36 18.88 39.10
C GLY A 267 0.12 20.31 38.83
N TYR A 268 -0.75 21.33 38.91
CA TYR A 268 -0.33 22.75 38.81
C TYR A 268 0.43 23.16 40.09
N LEU A 269 1.68 23.57 39.94
CA LEU A 269 2.54 23.97 41.07
C LEU A 269 2.97 25.44 41.01
N GLY A 270 2.52 26.20 40.00
CA GLY A 270 2.77 27.64 39.86
C GLY A 270 3.52 28.03 38.59
N GLU A 271 4.02 27.06 37.81
CA GLU A 271 4.85 27.33 36.63
C GLU A 271 4.10 28.07 35.52
N THR A 272 4.83 28.95 34.83
CA THR A 272 4.33 29.75 33.70
C THR A 272 5.25 29.59 32.49
N PHE A 273 4.68 29.36 31.31
CA PHE A 273 5.41 28.99 30.10
C PHE A 273 4.87 29.74 28.88
N SER A 274 5.76 30.15 27.98
CA SER A 274 5.40 30.70 26.66
C SER A 274 5.55 29.63 25.57
N ALA A 275 4.56 29.47 24.69
CA ALA A 275 4.67 28.60 23.51
C ALA A 275 5.98 28.84 22.73
N PRO A 276 6.66 27.79 22.23
CA PRO A 276 7.86 27.96 21.41
C PRO A 276 7.57 28.79 20.17
N VAL A 277 8.29 29.90 20.02
CA VAL A 277 8.22 30.76 18.84
C VAL A 277 9.28 30.29 17.86
N VAL A 278 8.85 29.62 16.79
CA VAL A 278 9.70 29.11 15.70
C VAL A 278 9.88 30.19 14.62
N ASP A 279 11.08 30.32 14.06
CA ASP A 279 11.34 31.22 12.94
C ASP A 279 10.69 30.74 11.62
N SER A 280 10.58 31.64 10.63
CA SER A 280 9.99 31.31 9.33
C SER A 280 10.78 30.29 8.51
N ALA A 281 12.08 30.14 8.81
CA ALA A 281 12.97 29.18 8.17
C ALA A 281 12.92 27.77 8.82
N ARG A 282 12.27 27.63 9.98
CA ARG A 282 12.30 26.43 10.83
C ARG A 282 13.72 26.03 11.26
N THR A 283 14.60 27.00 11.42
CA THR A 283 16.02 26.85 11.81
C THR A 283 16.31 27.29 13.24
N SER A 284 15.39 28.00 13.89
CA SER A 284 15.53 28.41 15.29
C SER A 284 14.19 28.49 16.00
N TYR A 285 14.22 28.38 17.33
CA TYR A 285 13.08 28.74 18.18
C TYR A 285 13.53 29.41 19.47
N SER A 286 12.58 30.02 20.18
CA SER A 286 12.77 30.49 21.55
C SER A 286 11.53 30.29 22.41
N PHE A 287 11.72 30.14 23.73
CA PHE A 287 10.67 30.13 24.73
C PHE A 287 11.19 30.57 26.10
N THR A 288 10.25 30.80 27.02
CA THR A 288 10.52 31.08 28.42
C THR A 288 9.73 30.14 29.33
N LEU A 289 10.34 29.74 30.44
CA LEU A 289 9.71 28.97 31.51
C LEU A 289 10.07 29.63 32.84
N ASP A 290 9.07 30.08 33.59
CA ASP A 290 9.20 30.90 34.79
C ASP A 290 8.35 30.33 35.94
N ASN A 291 8.53 30.84 37.16
CA ASN A 291 7.94 30.32 38.40
C ASN A 291 8.28 28.84 38.65
N LEU A 292 9.53 28.47 38.37
CA LEU A 292 10.06 27.11 38.50
C LEU A 292 9.96 26.56 39.93
N VAL A 293 9.71 25.25 40.03
CA VAL A 293 9.56 24.55 41.32
C VAL A 293 10.80 23.70 41.59
N TYR A 294 11.44 23.95 42.73
CA TYR A 294 12.62 23.20 43.17
C TYR A 294 12.26 21.74 43.51
N GLY A 295 13.20 20.82 43.28
CA GLY A 295 12.96 19.37 43.38
C GLY A 295 12.35 18.75 42.12
N TYR A 296 12.07 19.55 41.09
CA TYR A 296 11.67 19.07 39.77
C TYR A 296 12.74 19.36 38.71
N GLU A 297 12.79 18.51 37.69
CA GLU A 297 13.48 18.76 36.43
C GLU A 297 12.46 18.98 35.33
N TYR A 298 12.77 19.87 34.39
CA TYR A 298 11.95 20.16 33.21
C TYR A 298 12.71 19.74 31.96
N ARG A 299 12.03 19.03 31.05
CA ARG A 299 12.58 18.58 29.75
C ARG A 299 11.70 19.09 28.62
N LEU A 300 12.24 19.92 27.74
CA LEU A 300 11.61 20.19 26.45
C LEU A 300 12.13 19.16 25.44
N SER A 301 11.23 18.30 24.97
CA SER A 301 11.47 17.39 23.85
C SER A 301 10.88 17.96 22.57
N TYR A 302 11.52 17.78 21.42
CA TYR A 302 11.01 18.20 20.11
C TYR A 302 11.74 17.45 18.99
N LYS A 303 11.24 17.57 17.76
CA LYS A 303 11.79 16.87 16.59
C LYS A 303 12.27 17.82 15.50
N THR A 304 13.27 17.36 14.76
CA THR A 304 13.73 17.94 13.49
C THR A 304 13.79 16.87 12.42
N GLU A 305 13.47 17.23 11.17
CA GLU A 305 13.55 16.37 9.99
C GLU A 305 14.75 16.77 9.11
N ALA A 306 15.43 15.79 8.51
CA ALA A 306 16.46 16.07 7.49
C ALA A 306 15.84 16.64 6.21
N THR A 307 16.50 17.61 5.57
CA THR A 307 16.01 18.25 4.33
C THR A 307 16.63 17.70 3.05
N GLY A 308 17.53 16.72 3.14
CA GLY A 308 18.21 16.09 2.01
C GLY A 308 18.07 14.56 2.01
N ALA A 309 18.70 13.91 1.03
CA ALA A 309 18.89 12.46 1.04
C ALA A 309 19.79 12.07 2.24
N VAL A 310 19.52 10.91 2.83
CA VAL A 310 20.17 10.46 4.08
C VAL A 310 21.00 9.20 3.84
N SER A 311 22.23 9.20 4.36
CA SER A 311 23.12 8.03 4.45
C SER A 311 22.99 7.37 5.82
N PHE A 312 22.61 6.09 5.83
CA PHE A 312 22.34 5.33 7.07
C PHE A 312 23.57 5.09 7.97
N ALA A 313 24.79 5.33 7.48
CA ALA A 313 26.03 4.99 8.18
C ALA A 313 26.88 6.18 8.64
N THR A 314 26.70 7.36 8.05
CA THR A 314 27.66 8.48 8.16
C THR A 314 27.05 9.82 8.57
N ASP A 315 25.73 9.96 8.54
CA ASP A 315 25.10 11.27 8.73
C ASP A 315 25.10 11.72 10.18
N LEU A 316 25.60 12.93 10.39
CA LEU A 316 25.66 13.61 11.68
C LEU A 316 24.77 14.85 11.61
N PHE A 317 23.86 15.00 12.56
CA PHE A 317 23.05 16.20 12.74
C PHE A 317 23.48 16.88 14.05
N ALA A 318 23.66 18.19 14.03
CA ALA A 318 24.10 18.95 15.21
C ALA A 318 23.12 20.08 15.54
N ASN A 319 22.95 20.35 16.82
CA ASN A 319 22.05 21.39 17.29
C ASN A 319 22.55 21.98 18.60
N THR A 320 22.48 23.31 18.75
CA THR A 320 22.89 24.02 19.97
C THR A 320 21.73 24.79 20.56
N ALA A 321 21.31 24.35 21.76
CA ALA A 321 20.42 25.15 22.61
C ALA A 321 21.24 26.18 23.37
N THR A 322 20.65 27.32 23.70
CA THR A 322 21.18 28.28 24.66
C THR A 322 20.18 28.45 25.78
N VAL A 323 20.57 28.14 27.02
CA VAL A 323 19.72 28.26 28.21
C VAL A 323 20.36 29.27 29.17
N ASN A 324 19.66 30.35 29.49
CA ASN A 324 20.17 31.47 30.29
C ASN A 324 21.55 31.98 29.82
N GLY A 325 21.74 32.07 28.49
CA GLY A 325 23.00 32.49 27.86
C GLY A 325 24.09 31.42 27.77
N LYS A 326 23.90 30.23 28.37
CA LYS A 326 24.86 29.11 28.27
C LYS A 326 24.55 28.22 27.06
N PRO A 327 25.49 28.05 26.10
CA PRO A 327 25.31 27.12 24.98
C PRO A 327 25.43 25.66 25.44
N LEU A 328 24.61 24.80 24.85
CA LEU A 328 24.47 23.37 25.10
C LEU A 328 24.41 22.65 23.74
N PRO A 329 25.57 22.26 23.17
CA PRO A 329 25.61 21.52 21.93
C PRO A 329 25.18 20.06 22.14
N ALA A 330 24.52 19.48 21.15
CA ALA A 330 24.28 18.05 21.05
C ALA A 330 24.34 17.60 19.60
N THR A 331 24.62 16.32 19.38
CA THR A 331 24.58 15.68 18.06
C THR A 331 23.63 14.48 18.06
N ALA A 332 23.20 14.08 16.88
CA ALA A 332 22.41 12.88 16.64
C ALA A 332 22.89 12.19 15.36
N THR A 333 23.05 10.87 15.42
CA THR A 333 23.25 9.99 14.25
C THR A 333 21.99 9.14 14.13
N PRO A 334 21.27 9.17 13.00
CA PRO A 334 20.04 8.41 12.84
C PRO A 334 20.32 6.91 12.73
N ARG A 335 19.40 6.09 13.24
CA ARG A 335 19.49 4.63 13.16
C ARG A 335 18.19 4.05 12.60
N ALA A 336 18.32 3.05 11.73
CA ALA A 336 17.18 2.24 11.33
C ALA A 336 16.89 1.20 12.43
N TYR A 337 15.61 1.05 12.78
CA TYR A 337 15.10 0.04 13.72
C TYR A 337 14.27 -1.06 13.03
N GLY A 338 14.08 -0.94 11.72
CA GLY A 338 13.60 -1.98 10.82
C GLY A 338 14.08 -1.70 9.40
N GLY A 339 14.06 -2.72 8.55
CA GLY A 339 14.55 -2.66 7.18
C GLY A 339 14.57 -4.03 6.53
N GLY A 340 15.15 -4.11 5.33
CA GLY A 340 15.39 -5.36 4.63
C GLY A 340 15.79 -5.13 3.18
N GLY A 341 16.51 -6.08 2.59
CA GLY A 341 16.71 -6.15 1.15
C GLY A 341 15.45 -6.66 0.45
N ALA A 342 15.34 -6.31 -0.82
CA ALA A 342 14.43 -6.95 -1.75
C ALA A 342 15.13 -7.19 -3.08
N GLU A 343 14.79 -8.29 -3.73
CA GLU A 343 15.13 -8.62 -5.10
C GLU A 343 13.85 -9.11 -5.78
N ALA A 344 13.55 -8.56 -6.94
CA ALA A 344 12.44 -8.98 -7.78
C ALA A 344 13.00 -9.44 -9.13
N SER A 345 12.80 -10.72 -9.46
CA SER A 345 12.98 -11.13 -10.85
C SER A 345 12.03 -10.30 -11.71
N GLY A 346 12.57 -9.43 -12.57
CA GLY A 346 11.77 -8.51 -13.36
C GLY A 346 10.92 -9.27 -14.38
N TYR A 347 9.63 -8.98 -14.44
CA TYR A 347 8.74 -9.44 -15.51
C TYR A 347 8.11 -8.25 -16.23
N THR A 348 7.64 -8.52 -17.45
CA THR A 348 6.90 -7.60 -18.30
C THR A 348 5.62 -8.28 -18.79
N SER A 349 4.64 -7.49 -19.22
CA SER A 349 3.44 -7.97 -19.92
C SER A 349 2.94 -6.88 -20.85
N PHE A 350 2.04 -7.24 -21.76
CA PHE A 350 1.36 -6.32 -22.64
C PHE A 350 -0.16 -6.45 -22.52
N SER A 351 -0.89 -5.40 -22.89
CA SER A 351 -2.29 -5.48 -23.29
C SER A 351 -2.35 -5.37 -24.81
N VAL A 352 -3.33 -6.03 -25.44
CA VAL A 352 -3.52 -5.96 -26.89
C VAL A 352 -5.00 -5.80 -27.21
N ALA A 353 -5.32 -4.77 -28.01
CA ALA A 353 -6.64 -4.55 -28.58
C ALA A 353 -6.64 -4.86 -30.09
N LYS A 354 -7.77 -5.31 -30.63
CA LYS A 354 -7.92 -5.55 -32.07
C LYS A 354 -8.35 -4.29 -32.81
N HIS A 355 -7.79 -4.06 -33.98
CA HIS A 355 -8.33 -3.13 -34.98
C HIS A 355 -8.57 -3.87 -36.30
N LEU A 356 -9.83 -4.19 -36.60
CA LEU A 356 -10.22 -5.00 -37.75
C LEU A 356 -10.90 -4.17 -38.84
N THR A 357 -10.31 -4.14 -40.04
CA THR A 357 -10.91 -3.53 -41.24
C THR A 357 -11.46 -4.62 -42.15
N ASN A 358 -12.79 -4.65 -42.34
CA ASN A 358 -13.48 -5.64 -43.18
C ASN A 358 -13.95 -5.01 -44.50
N ASN A 359 -13.13 -5.12 -45.55
CA ASN A 359 -13.49 -4.73 -46.92
C ASN A 359 -14.20 -5.87 -47.69
N SER A 360 -14.12 -7.11 -47.20
CA SER A 360 -14.65 -8.30 -47.89
C SER A 360 -16.16 -8.48 -47.75
N LYS A 361 -16.76 -7.89 -46.70
CA LYS A 361 -18.17 -8.09 -46.27
C LYS A 361 -18.50 -9.53 -45.84
N ALA A 362 -17.50 -10.38 -45.65
CA ALA A 362 -17.70 -11.70 -45.04
C ALA A 362 -17.93 -11.56 -43.52
N THR A 363 -18.60 -12.53 -42.91
CA THR A 363 -18.64 -12.69 -41.46
C THR A 363 -17.22 -12.97 -40.95
N MET A 364 -16.78 -12.22 -39.93
CA MET A 364 -15.44 -12.35 -39.36
C MET A 364 -15.46 -13.22 -38.11
N PRO A 365 -14.31 -13.81 -37.70
CA PRO A 365 -14.17 -14.47 -36.41
C PRO A 365 -14.36 -13.48 -35.26
N ASP A 366 -15.02 -13.93 -34.18
CA ASP A 366 -15.25 -13.13 -32.96
C ASP A 366 -13.94 -12.87 -32.17
N SER A 367 -12.89 -13.67 -32.42
CA SER A 367 -11.56 -13.50 -31.82
C SER A 367 -10.45 -13.96 -32.76
N PHE A 368 -9.23 -13.48 -32.47
CA PHE A 368 -7.99 -13.77 -33.20
C PHE A 368 -6.95 -14.30 -32.22
N GLU A 369 -6.07 -15.19 -32.66
CA GLU A 369 -5.06 -15.80 -31.80
C GLU A 369 -3.70 -15.12 -32.03
N LEU A 370 -3.14 -14.55 -30.96
CA LEU A 370 -1.80 -13.96 -30.95
C LEU A 370 -0.89 -14.82 -30.06
N VAL A 371 0.05 -15.54 -30.67
CA VAL A 371 1.01 -16.38 -29.95
C VAL A 371 2.22 -15.55 -29.54
N ALA A 372 2.43 -15.41 -28.23
CA ALA A 372 3.59 -14.75 -27.64
C ALA A 372 4.63 -15.79 -27.18
N ASN A 373 5.90 -15.59 -27.55
CA ASN A 373 7.00 -16.50 -27.24
C ASN A 373 8.19 -15.73 -26.67
N ALA A 374 8.66 -16.09 -25.48
CA ALA A 374 9.85 -15.50 -24.84
C ALA A 374 10.72 -16.61 -24.25
N GLY A 375 11.84 -16.91 -24.90
CA GLY A 375 12.72 -18.03 -24.52
C GLY A 375 11.98 -19.37 -24.61
N SER A 376 11.73 -20.01 -23.46
CA SER A 376 10.95 -21.25 -23.33
C SER A 376 9.48 -21.03 -22.96
N ALA A 377 9.05 -19.80 -22.68
CA ALA A 377 7.66 -19.48 -22.39
C ALA A 377 6.88 -19.21 -23.69
N THR A 378 5.73 -19.87 -23.85
CA THR A 378 4.79 -19.67 -24.96
C THR A 378 3.39 -19.49 -24.41
N GLU A 379 2.65 -18.51 -24.91
CA GLU A 379 1.27 -18.19 -24.55
C GLU A 379 0.44 -17.91 -25.82
N ALA A 380 -0.81 -18.37 -25.86
CA ALA A 380 -1.79 -17.99 -26.88
C ALA A 380 -2.78 -16.98 -26.30
N VAL A 381 -2.73 -15.74 -26.77
CA VAL A 381 -3.61 -14.64 -26.33
C VAL A 381 -4.80 -14.55 -27.29
N HIS A 382 -6.01 -14.80 -26.78
CA HIS A 382 -7.25 -14.68 -27.55
C HIS A 382 -7.74 -13.22 -27.56
N VAL A 383 -7.49 -12.51 -28.67
CA VAL A 383 -7.81 -11.09 -28.84
C VAL A 383 -9.22 -10.92 -29.43
N PRO A 384 -10.20 -10.33 -28.71
CA PRO A 384 -11.55 -10.12 -29.22
C PRO A 384 -11.58 -9.21 -30.45
N SER A 385 -12.47 -9.49 -31.41
CA SER A 385 -12.59 -8.69 -32.64
C SER A 385 -13.23 -7.32 -32.46
N ASP A 386 -13.88 -7.08 -31.32
CA ASP A 386 -14.65 -5.88 -30.99
C ASP A 386 -13.79 -4.68 -30.52
N GLY A 387 -12.48 -4.89 -30.36
CA GLY A 387 -11.54 -3.87 -29.89
C GLY A 387 -11.34 -3.82 -28.37
N THR A 388 -11.98 -4.71 -27.61
CA THR A 388 -11.73 -4.86 -26.17
C THR A 388 -10.27 -5.28 -25.94
N PRO A 389 -9.49 -4.55 -25.13
CA PRO A 389 -8.12 -4.95 -24.82
C PRO A 389 -8.10 -6.18 -23.90
N VAL A 390 -7.27 -7.16 -24.26
CA VAL A 390 -6.96 -8.32 -23.41
C VAL A 390 -5.51 -8.23 -22.93
N ASN A 391 -5.23 -8.65 -21.70
CA ASN A 391 -3.87 -8.72 -21.18
C ASN A 391 -3.23 -10.06 -21.54
N SER A 392 -1.94 -10.06 -21.87
CA SER A 392 -1.13 -11.28 -21.81
C SER A 392 -0.91 -11.70 -20.35
N GLY A 393 -0.46 -12.92 -20.17
CA GLY A 393 0.40 -13.32 -19.06
C GLY A 393 1.74 -12.57 -19.10
N TYR A 394 2.76 -13.16 -18.46
CA TYR A 394 3.96 -12.42 -18.10
C TYR A 394 5.24 -13.12 -18.53
N PHE A 395 6.22 -12.33 -18.95
CA PHE A 395 7.48 -12.78 -19.54
C PHE A 395 8.66 -12.16 -18.79
N PRO A 396 9.83 -12.83 -18.68
CA PRO A 396 11.00 -12.26 -18.01
C PRO A 396 11.53 -11.01 -18.70
N VAL A 397 11.94 -10.01 -17.92
CA VAL A 397 12.62 -8.80 -18.39
C VAL A 397 13.96 -9.15 -19.05
N GLY A 398 14.36 -8.35 -20.03
CA GLY A 398 15.55 -8.58 -20.85
C GLY A 398 15.38 -9.66 -21.93
N THR A 399 14.23 -10.36 -21.97
CA THR A 399 13.89 -11.30 -23.06
C THR A 399 13.02 -10.60 -24.10
N ALA A 400 13.41 -10.68 -25.37
CA ALA A 400 12.57 -10.21 -26.48
C ALA A 400 11.38 -11.18 -26.67
N ILE A 401 10.16 -10.63 -26.72
CA ILE A 401 8.93 -11.42 -26.87
C ILE A 401 8.52 -11.41 -28.34
N SER A 402 8.53 -12.58 -28.99
CA SER A 402 8.07 -12.74 -30.36
C SER A 402 6.56 -12.94 -30.41
N LEU A 403 5.87 -12.05 -31.12
CA LEU A 403 4.42 -11.95 -31.25
C LEU A 403 4.01 -12.35 -32.68
N CYS A 404 3.41 -13.54 -32.80
CA CYS A 404 2.97 -14.13 -34.06
C CYS A 404 1.45 -14.29 -34.08
N GLU A 405 0.72 -13.58 -34.94
CA GLU A 405 -0.71 -13.84 -35.14
C GLU A 405 -0.94 -15.07 -36.03
N THR A 406 -1.89 -15.91 -35.64
CA THR A 406 -2.47 -16.97 -36.48
C THR A 406 -3.96 -16.73 -36.69
N VAL A 407 -4.40 -16.73 -37.96
CA VAL A 407 -5.79 -16.48 -38.35
C VAL A 407 -6.32 -17.65 -39.17
N ALA A 408 -7.48 -18.19 -38.78
CA ALA A 408 -8.16 -19.23 -39.55
C ALA A 408 -8.58 -18.72 -40.95
N PRO A 409 -8.50 -19.55 -42.01
CA PRO A 409 -9.00 -19.17 -43.33
C PRO A 409 -10.50 -18.84 -43.32
N VAL A 410 -10.87 -17.65 -43.77
CA VAL A 410 -12.28 -17.24 -43.91
C VAL A 410 -12.70 -17.33 -45.38
N PRO A 411 -13.79 -18.05 -45.72
CA PRO A 411 -14.25 -18.17 -47.10
C PRO A 411 -14.49 -16.81 -47.79
N GLY A 412 -13.94 -16.64 -48.99
CA GLY A 412 -14.08 -15.40 -49.77
C GLY A 412 -13.21 -14.23 -49.29
N VAL A 413 -12.33 -14.43 -48.29
CA VAL A 413 -11.43 -13.40 -47.75
C VAL A 413 -9.98 -13.65 -48.16
N THR A 414 -9.28 -12.58 -48.53
CA THR A 414 -7.82 -12.53 -48.57
C THR A 414 -7.34 -11.60 -47.46
N TRP A 415 -6.58 -12.13 -46.51
CA TRP A 415 -5.97 -11.33 -45.45
C TRP A 415 -4.72 -10.60 -45.98
N ARG A 416 -4.60 -9.31 -45.66
CA ARG A 416 -3.31 -8.62 -45.75
C ARG A 416 -2.40 -9.08 -44.61
N LYS A 417 -1.09 -8.80 -44.72
CA LYS A 417 -0.18 -8.91 -43.57
C LYS A 417 -0.71 -8.03 -42.43
N TYR A 418 -0.80 -8.60 -41.24
CA TYR A 418 -1.19 -7.87 -40.03
C TYR A 418 -0.07 -6.93 -39.56
N VAL A 419 -0.45 -5.94 -38.75
CA VAL A 419 0.49 -5.00 -38.15
C VAL A 419 0.25 -4.93 -36.65
N ILE A 420 1.32 -5.09 -35.87
CA ILE A 420 1.31 -4.80 -34.43
C ILE A 420 1.99 -3.46 -34.22
N THR A 421 1.34 -2.57 -33.48
CA THR A 421 1.88 -1.25 -33.09
C THR A 421 1.78 -1.06 -31.60
N GLY A 422 2.79 -0.43 -31.01
CA GLY A 422 2.87 -0.06 -29.59
C GLY A 422 4.32 0.28 -29.25
N ASP A 423 4.56 0.82 -28.06
CA ASP A 423 5.91 1.17 -27.64
C ASP A 423 6.78 -0.09 -27.50
N GLY A 424 8.04 -0.01 -27.95
CA GLY A 424 8.97 -1.14 -27.92
C GLY A 424 8.72 -2.25 -28.96
N ILE A 425 7.74 -2.10 -29.86
CA ILE A 425 7.52 -3.05 -30.97
C ILE A 425 8.51 -2.82 -32.12
N THR A 426 9.06 -3.92 -32.64
CA THR A 426 9.93 -3.98 -33.82
C THR A 426 9.51 -5.11 -34.76
N GLY A 427 9.97 -5.08 -36.02
CA GLY A 427 9.62 -6.07 -37.04
C GLY A 427 8.67 -5.51 -38.12
N PRO A 428 7.95 -6.37 -38.86
CA PRO A 428 7.91 -7.83 -38.73
C PRO A 428 9.18 -8.52 -39.24
N ASP A 429 9.42 -9.74 -38.77
CA ASP A 429 10.48 -10.63 -39.24
C ASP A 429 10.14 -11.31 -40.58
N ALA A 430 11.01 -12.21 -41.05
CA ALA A 430 10.80 -12.96 -42.29
C ALA A 430 9.59 -13.93 -42.26
N LYS A 431 9.11 -14.32 -41.07
CA LYS A 431 7.92 -15.15 -40.87
C LYS A 431 6.65 -14.31 -40.69
N GLY A 432 6.79 -13.00 -40.49
CA GLY A 432 5.71 -12.04 -40.28
C GLY A 432 5.47 -11.67 -38.81
N CYS A 433 6.25 -12.21 -37.86
CA CYS A 433 6.08 -11.95 -36.43
C CYS A 433 6.75 -10.66 -36.00
N TYR A 434 6.21 -9.98 -35.00
CA TYR A 434 6.78 -8.77 -34.39
C TYR A 434 7.56 -9.14 -33.13
N SER A 435 8.46 -8.27 -32.68
CA SER A 435 9.20 -8.44 -31.42
C SER A 435 8.95 -7.26 -30.49
N LEU A 436 8.49 -7.54 -29.28
CA LEU A 436 8.38 -6.58 -28.19
C LEU A 436 9.65 -6.63 -27.32
N ASP A 437 10.24 -5.47 -27.04
CA ASP A 437 11.39 -5.34 -26.15
C ASP A 437 10.95 -5.44 -24.67
N GLY A 438 11.43 -6.47 -23.96
CA GLY A 438 11.02 -6.80 -22.60
C GLY A 438 11.66 -5.93 -21.52
N LYS A 439 11.55 -4.60 -21.60
CA LYS A 439 12.26 -3.66 -20.70
C LYS A 439 11.74 -3.60 -19.25
N GLY A 440 10.58 -4.17 -18.96
CA GLY A 440 9.90 -4.04 -17.66
C GLY A 440 9.17 -2.70 -17.49
N GLY A 441 8.54 -2.52 -16.33
CA GLY A 441 7.71 -1.35 -16.00
C GLY A 441 6.21 -1.57 -16.25
N GLU A 442 5.48 -0.48 -16.50
CA GLU A 442 4.03 -0.51 -16.74
C GLU A 442 3.67 -1.37 -17.97
N ARG A 443 2.48 -1.99 -17.95
CA ARG A 443 2.00 -2.87 -19.02
C ARG A 443 1.92 -2.12 -20.36
N VAL A 444 2.69 -2.59 -21.34
CA VAL A 444 2.74 -2.00 -22.68
C VAL A 444 1.40 -2.19 -23.39
N SER A 445 0.81 -1.11 -23.92
CA SER A 445 -0.44 -1.20 -24.69
C SER A 445 -0.18 -1.35 -26.18
N LEU A 446 -0.71 -2.41 -26.78
CA LEU A 446 -0.53 -2.78 -28.19
C LEU A 446 -1.85 -2.74 -28.96
N VAL A 447 -1.75 -2.53 -30.27
CA VAL A 447 -2.87 -2.67 -31.22
C VAL A 447 -2.47 -3.67 -32.31
N LEU A 448 -3.27 -4.73 -32.45
CA LEU A 448 -3.17 -5.73 -33.50
C LEU A 448 -4.14 -5.38 -34.64
N THR A 449 -3.60 -4.95 -35.79
CA THR A 449 -4.37 -4.49 -36.94
C THR A 449 -4.44 -5.52 -38.05
N ASN A 450 -5.66 -5.87 -38.49
CA ASN A 450 -5.91 -6.77 -39.61
C ASN A 450 -6.81 -6.13 -40.66
N VAL A 451 -6.54 -6.44 -41.93
CA VAL A 451 -7.35 -6.00 -43.08
C VAL A 451 -7.75 -7.21 -43.92
N ALA A 452 -9.06 -7.40 -44.07
CA ALA A 452 -9.68 -8.44 -44.89
C ALA A 452 -10.22 -7.84 -46.19
N ASP A 453 -9.65 -8.26 -47.32
CA ASP A 453 -10.16 -7.89 -48.66
C ASP A 453 -10.98 -9.04 -49.27
N ALA A 454 -11.89 -8.74 -50.19
CA ALA A 454 -12.64 -9.75 -50.94
C ALA A 454 -11.73 -10.51 -51.92
N VAL A 455 -11.89 -11.83 -52.01
CA VAL A 455 -11.30 -12.62 -53.10
C VAL A 455 -11.89 -12.16 -54.43
N VAL A 456 -11.04 -11.66 -55.33
CA VAL A 456 -11.45 -11.26 -56.69
C VAL A 456 -11.68 -12.52 -57.52
N VAL A 457 -12.94 -12.97 -57.57
CA VAL A 457 -13.34 -14.06 -58.46
C VAL A 457 -13.41 -13.53 -59.90
N PRO A 458 -12.70 -14.12 -60.87
CA PRO A 458 -12.80 -13.70 -62.26
C PRO A 458 -14.25 -13.91 -62.77
N PRO A 459 -14.76 -13.03 -63.65
CA PRO A 459 -16.13 -13.11 -64.13
C PRO A 459 -16.37 -14.46 -64.84
N LYS A 460 -17.39 -15.18 -64.38
CA LYS A 460 -17.80 -16.46 -64.96
C LYS A 460 -18.11 -16.28 -66.46
N PRO A 461 -17.55 -17.11 -67.37
CA PRO A 461 -17.79 -16.96 -68.79
C PRO A 461 -19.29 -17.08 -69.11
N THR A 462 -19.79 -16.15 -69.91
CA THR A 462 -21.19 -16.10 -70.36
C THR A 462 -21.53 -17.40 -71.12
N PRO A 463 -22.64 -18.09 -70.81
CA PRO A 463 -22.99 -19.32 -71.50
C PRO A 463 -23.33 -19.05 -72.98
N THR A 464 -22.66 -19.76 -73.88
CA THR A 464 -22.97 -19.79 -75.31
C THR A 464 -24.42 -20.30 -75.52
N PRO A 465 -25.25 -19.66 -76.38
CA PRO A 465 -26.63 -20.08 -76.57
C PRO A 465 -26.71 -21.49 -77.18
N THR A 466 -27.44 -22.39 -76.49
CA THR A 466 -27.72 -23.76 -76.94
C THR A 466 -28.66 -23.75 -78.15
N PRO A 467 -28.40 -24.54 -79.22
CA PRO A 467 -29.28 -24.59 -80.38
C PRO A 467 -30.65 -25.20 -80.06
N THR A 468 -31.71 -24.59 -80.60
CA THR A 468 -33.11 -24.99 -80.43
C THR A 468 -33.42 -26.33 -81.09
N VAL A 469 -33.94 -27.29 -80.31
CA VAL A 469 -34.38 -28.59 -80.82
C VAL A 469 -35.87 -28.55 -81.20
N LYS A 470 -36.20 -29.09 -82.38
CA LYS A 470 -37.56 -29.15 -82.95
C LYS A 470 -38.48 -30.10 -82.14
N PRO A 471 -39.78 -29.80 -81.96
CA PRO A 471 -40.70 -30.63 -81.18
C PRO A 471 -41.01 -31.99 -81.84
N THR A 472 -41.12 -33.02 -81.01
CA THR A 472 -41.48 -34.41 -81.36
C THR A 472 -42.87 -34.74 -80.76
N PRO A 473 -43.72 -35.59 -81.39
CA PRO A 473 -45.13 -35.70 -81.02
C PRO A 473 -45.39 -36.39 -79.66
N LYS A 474 -46.49 -36.00 -79.02
CA LYS A 474 -47.01 -36.53 -77.76
C LYS A 474 -47.72 -37.90 -77.93
N PRO A 475 -47.33 -38.95 -77.19
CA PRO A 475 -48.12 -40.18 -77.09
C PRO A 475 -49.22 -40.12 -76.00
N THR A 476 -50.15 -41.07 -76.11
CA THR A 476 -51.47 -41.12 -75.43
C THR A 476 -51.42 -41.62 -73.98
N VAL A 477 -52.46 -41.28 -73.21
CA VAL A 477 -52.70 -41.68 -71.81
C VAL A 477 -53.22 -43.12 -71.68
N THR A 478 -52.86 -43.81 -70.60
CA THR A 478 -53.39 -45.13 -70.21
C THR A 478 -53.79 -45.09 -68.71
N PRO A 479 -54.93 -45.67 -68.29
CA PRO A 479 -55.57 -45.33 -67.00
C PRO A 479 -55.06 -46.08 -65.75
N THR A 480 -55.37 -45.46 -64.61
CA THR A 480 -55.00 -45.81 -63.22
C THR A 480 -55.85 -46.93 -62.60
N PRO A 481 -55.25 -47.90 -61.86
CA PRO A 481 -55.98 -48.77 -60.93
C PRO A 481 -56.20 -48.15 -59.53
N ALA A 482 -57.30 -48.52 -58.89
CA ALA A 482 -57.84 -47.92 -57.65
C ALA A 482 -57.13 -48.39 -56.34
N PRO A 483 -57.32 -47.70 -55.19
CA PRO A 483 -56.57 -47.98 -53.96
C PRO A 483 -57.16 -49.16 -53.15
N SER A 484 -56.31 -49.80 -52.33
CA SER A 484 -56.72 -50.80 -51.33
C SER A 484 -56.42 -50.30 -49.91
N THR A 485 -57.29 -50.67 -48.96
CA THR A 485 -57.37 -50.10 -47.62
C THR A 485 -56.78 -50.97 -46.51
N THR A 486 -56.67 -50.34 -45.32
CA THR A 486 -56.86 -50.87 -43.94
C THR A 486 -55.67 -51.57 -43.22
N PRO A 487 -55.61 -51.61 -41.86
CA PRO A 487 -56.50 -51.00 -40.83
C PRO A 487 -55.80 -50.23 -39.66
N LYS A 488 -56.62 -49.85 -38.66
CA LYS A 488 -56.44 -48.98 -37.46
C LYS A 488 -55.53 -49.51 -36.31
N PRO A 489 -55.22 -48.66 -35.30
CA PRO A 489 -54.36 -49.00 -34.14
C PRO A 489 -55.11 -49.59 -32.93
N THR A 490 -54.35 -50.02 -31.92
CA THR A 490 -54.83 -50.56 -30.63
C THR A 490 -54.18 -49.82 -29.44
N SER A 491 -54.83 -49.79 -28.27
CA SER A 491 -54.50 -48.89 -27.14
C SER A 491 -54.68 -49.52 -25.75
N THR A 492 -53.93 -49.03 -24.74
CA THR A 492 -54.25 -49.08 -23.28
C THR A 492 -53.98 -50.49 -22.63
N PRO A 493 -53.66 -50.68 -21.30
CA PRO A 493 -53.98 -49.82 -20.13
C PRO A 493 -52.91 -49.66 -19.00
N VAL A 494 -53.37 -49.09 -17.87
CA VAL A 494 -52.69 -48.52 -16.66
C VAL A 494 -53.71 -48.57 -15.48
N PRO A 495 -53.41 -48.55 -14.14
CA PRO A 495 -52.15 -48.48 -13.36
C PRO A 495 -51.97 -49.62 -12.29
N SER A 496 -50.92 -49.56 -11.44
CA SER A 496 -51.06 -49.48 -9.95
C SER A 496 -49.73 -49.51 -9.16
N THR A 497 -49.65 -48.66 -8.12
CA THR A 497 -48.75 -48.68 -6.93
C THR A 497 -49.37 -49.54 -5.79
N PRO A 498 -48.76 -49.84 -4.60
CA PRO A 498 -47.69 -49.11 -3.87
C PRO A 498 -46.69 -49.96 -3.02
N ALA A 499 -45.97 -49.27 -2.09
CA ALA A 499 -45.25 -49.74 -0.89
C ALA A 499 -43.78 -50.26 -1.05
N THR A 500 -42.83 -50.12 -0.10
CA THR A 500 -42.68 -49.29 1.14
C THR A 500 -41.24 -49.42 1.74
N VAL A 501 -40.58 -48.30 2.10
CA VAL A 501 -39.49 -48.14 3.13
C VAL A 501 -38.02 -48.61 2.79
N PRO A 502 -36.95 -48.01 3.40
CA PRO A 502 -35.56 -47.94 2.90
C PRO A 502 -34.57 -48.64 3.89
N PRO A 503 -33.30 -48.21 4.15
CA PRO A 503 -32.30 -47.43 3.39
C PRO A 503 -30.91 -48.11 3.28
N THR A 504 -29.99 -47.60 2.44
CA THR A 504 -28.55 -47.49 2.82
C THR A 504 -27.80 -46.43 2.01
N ASP A 505 -26.88 -45.74 2.69
CA ASP A 505 -25.93 -44.74 2.22
C ASP A 505 -25.08 -45.23 1.01
N LYS A 506 -24.50 -44.38 0.13
CA LYS A 506 -23.60 -43.26 0.44
C LYS A 506 -23.52 -42.22 -0.67
N THR A 507 -23.35 -40.97 -0.23
CA THR A 507 -22.80 -39.83 -0.97
C THR A 507 -21.41 -40.14 -1.56
N GLY A 508 -20.98 -39.53 -2.67
CA GLY A 508 -21.65 -38.58 -3.58
C GLY A 508 -20.63 -37.99 -4.56
N LEU A 509 -21.09 -37.19 -5.54
CA LEU A 509 -20.34 -36.12 -6.25
C LEU A 509 -21.14 -35.63 -7.50
N ALA A 510 -21.75 -34.44 -7.40
CA ALA A 510 -22.14 -33.51 -8.48
C ALA A 510 -22.73 -32.27 -7.78
N SER A 511 -22.29 -31.02 -7.99
CA SER A 511 -22.09 -30.23 -9.22
C SER A 511 -23.38 -29.55 -9.72
N THR A 512 -23.31 -28.21 -9.80
CA THR A 512 -24.27 -27.24 -10.41
C THR A 512 -25.65 -27.06 -9.75
N GLY A 513 -26.13 -25.80 -9.71
CA GLY A 513 -27.47 -25.47 -9.24
C GLY A 513 -27.66 -24.07 -8.62
N ILE A 514 -27.13 -23.01 -9.24
CA ILE A 514 -27.58 -21.64 -8.93
C ILE A 514 -28.79 -21.31 -9.80
N ASP A 515 -29.96 -21.09 -9.19
CA ASP A 515 -30.93 -20.12 -9.69
C ASP A 515 -32.00 -19.73 -8.65
N GLY A 516 -32.63 -18.56 -8.82
CA GLY A 516 -34.03 -18.36 -8.42
C GLY A 516 -34.40 -17.96 -6.97
N ALA A 517 -34.06 -16.73 -6.59
CA ALA A 517 -34.91 -15.79 -5.83
C ALA A 517 -35.68 -16.24 -4.55
N VAL A 518 -35.30 -15.65 -3.40
CA VAL A 518 -36.27 -15.08 -2.44
C VAL A 518 -35.84 -13.65 -2.08
N LEU A 519 -36.83 -12.75 -1.99
CA LEU A 519 -36.68 -11.32 -1.76
C LEU A 519 -36.53 -10.94 -0.28
N ALA A 520 -35.95 -9.75 -0.08
CA ALA A 520 -36.12 -8.86 1.08
C ALA A 520 -35.59 -9.29 2.45
N ALA A 521 -34.51 -8.62 2.91
CA ALA A 521 -34.63 -7.59 3.95
C ALA A 521 -33.34 -6.73 4.12
N VAL A 522 -33.53 -5.48 4.56
CA VAL A 522 -32.55 -4.53 5.13
C VAL A 522 -31.48 -3.89 4.22
N VAL A 523 -31.60 -2.56 4.09
CA VAL A 523 -30.63 -1.56 3.60
C VAL A 523 -30.84 -0.33 4.51
N PRO A 524 -29.87 0.58 4.77
CA PRO A 524 -28.44 0.43 5.09
C PRO A 524 -28.07 1.17 6.42
N ILE A 525 -26.91 0.90 7.04
CA ILE A 525 -26.21 1.93 7.86
C ILE A 525 -24.70 1.83 7.62
N ALA A 526 -24.17 2.68 6.75
CA ALA A 526 -22.74 2.92 6.57
C ALA A 526 -22.51 4.40 6.24
N LEU A 527 -22.66 5.28 7.24
CA LEU A 527 -22.22 6.69 7.22
C LEU A 527 -22.52 7.36 8.58
N LEU A 528 -21.59 7.26 9.54
CA LEU A 528 -21.50 8.22 10.66
C LEU A 528 -20.09 8.18 11.29
N LEU A 529 -19.58 9.36 11.67
CA LEU A 529 -18.30 9.67 12.37
C LEU A 529 -17.15 10.31 11.55
N VAL A 530 -17.48 11.29 10.72
CA VAL A 530 -16.61 12.47 10.54
C VAL A 530 -17.48 13.72 10.66
N LEU A 531 -17.41 14.44 11.81
CA LEU A 531 -17.87 15.84 11.99
C LEU A 531 -17.72 16.33 13.45
N ILE A 532 -16.50 16.52 13.95
CA ILE A 532 -16.20 17.50 15.03
C ILE A 532 -14.84 18.13 14.72
N GLY A 533 -14.78 19.46 14.53
CA GLY A 533 -13.50 20.17 14.35
C GLY A 533 -13.47 21.31 13.33
N GLY A 534 -14.50 22.16 13.27
CA GLY A 534 -14.50 23.33 12.39
C GLY A 534 -15.52 24.39 12.80
N GLY A 535 -15.07 25.42 13.51
CA GLY A 535 -15.96 26.43 14.12
C GLY A 535 -15.25 27.73 14.47
N GLY A 536 -14.77 28.47 13.47
CA GLY A 536 -14.20 29.80 13.63
C GLY A 536 -15.26 30.91 13.73
N ILE A 537 -15.34 31.54 14.90
CA ILE A 537 -15.22 33.00 15.13
C ILE A 537 -16.04 34.00 14.24
N LEU A 538 -16.74 34.92 14.95
CA LEU A 538 -17.33 36.22 14.53
C LEU A 538 -18.62 36.18 13.66
N LEU A 539 -19.74 36.80 14.08
CA LEU A 539 -19.90 38.25 14.33
C LEU A 539 -21.03 38.54 15.34
N GLY A 540 -20.83 39.53 16.20
CA GLY A 540 -21.90 40.05 17.08
C GLY A 540 -22.57 41.32 16.54
N ARG A 541 -23.83 41.58 16.93
CA ARG A 541 -24.37 42.95 16.99
C ARG A 541 -25.55 43.08 17.97
N ARG A 542 -25.29 43.87 19.03
CA ARG A 542 -26.22 44.61 19.91
C ARG A 542 -27.73 44.48 19.67
N ARG A 543 -28.46 44.23 20.75
CA ARG A 543 -29.64 45.05 21.11
C ARG A 543 -29.61 45.45 22.58
N SER A 544 -29.99 46.70 22.83
CA SER A 544 -30.25 47.30 24.14
C SER A 544 -31.75 47.21 24.43
N THR A 545 -32.15 47.06 25.70
CA THR A 545 -33.04 47.98 26.48
C THR A 545 -33.60 47.28 27.72
N SER A 546 -33.69 48.02 28.85
CA SER A 546 -34.59 47.85 30.03
C SER A 546 -34.78 46.44 30.65
N ASN A 547 -34.69 46.23 31.96
CA ASN A 547 -34.76 47.13 33.13
C ASN A 547 -33.79 46.68 34.23
#